data_AF-A0A3D2S5V4-F1
#
_entry.id   AF-A0A3D2S5V4-F1
#
_cell.length_a   1.000
_cell.length_b   1.000
_cell.length_c   1.000
_cell.angle_alpha   90.00
_cell.angle_beta   90.00
_cell.angle_gamma   90.00
#
_symmetry.space_group_name_H-M   'P 1'
#
loop_
_entity.id
_entity.type
_entity.pdbx_description
1 polymer ?
#
loop_
_entity_poly.entity_id
_entity_poly.type
_entity_poly.pdbx_seq_one_letter_code
_entity_poly.pdbx_strand_id
1 'polypeptide(L)'
;LGQPKVILRNIDGVKCEPIEELVIDTTENTSGKVIELVSQRKGEMLVMEPKGDMTHIEFRIPSRGIMGLRTQVLNVTQGEAVMTHRFSAYEPWKGEIPSRINGSLIVHETGTTIPYAMDKLQERGIFFVGPGEEVYLGQVIGEHSRDNDLTVNVTKTKKLTNMRASGSDDKTKLAPPR
;
A
#
# COMPACT_ATOMS: atom_id res chain seq x y z
N LEU A 1 0.36 8.23 -15.81
CA LEU A 1 -0.95 8.17 -15.09
C LEU A 1 -0.70 8.67 -13.67
N GLY A 2 -1.50 9.61 -13.17
CA GLY A 2 -1.32 10.18 -11.83
C GLY A 2 -2.15 9.47 -10.76
N GLN A 3 -1.89 9.77 -9.48
CA GLN A 3 -2.72 9.28 -8.38
C GLN A 3 -4.18 9.71 -8.59
N PRO A 4 -5.16 8.80 -8.48
CA PRO A 4 -6.57 9.16 -8.60
C PRO A 4 -6.94 10.14 -7.49
N LYS A 5 -7.66 11.20 -7.85
CA LYS A 5 -8.16 12.22 -6.92
C LYS A 5 -9.67 12.29 -7.04
N VAL A 6 -10.35 12.40 -5.90
CA VAL A 6 -11.79 12.67 -5.90
C VAL A 6 -12.06 14.10 -6.37
N ILE A 7 -13.20 14.30 -7.03
CA ILE A 7 -13.66 15.63 -7.41
C ILE A 7 -14.41 16.22 -6.23
N LEU A 8 -13.94 17.33 -5.69
CA LEU A 8 -14.61 18.05 -4.62
C LEU A 8 -15.62 19.04 -5.21
N ARG A 9 -16.76 19.19 -4.54
CA ARG A 9 -17.80 20.15 -4.95
C ARG A 9 -18.10 21.10 -3.80
N ASN A 10 -18.47 22.33 -4.14
CA ASN A 10 -19.04 23.25 -3.18
C ASN A 10 -20.56 23.28 -3.39
N ILE A 11 -21.32 22.88 -2.38
CA ILE A 11 -22.78 22.83 -2.40
C ILE A 11 -23.25 23.70 -1.25
N ASP A 12 -23.99 24.77 -1.55
CA ASP A 12 -24.52 25.73 -0.57
C ASP A 12 -23.45 26.31 0.39
N GLY A 13 -22.25 26.57 -0.13
CA GLY A 13 -21.13 27.10 0.65
C GLY A 13 -20.35 26.04 1.44
N VAL A 14 -20.77 24.78 1.41
CA VAL A 14 -20.13 23.66 2.10
C VAL A 14 -19.27 22.85 1.13
N LYS A 15 -18.04 22.54 1.55
CA LYS A 15 -17.15 21.65 0.84
C LYS A 15 -17.62 20.20 1.00
N CYS A 16 -18.00 19.58 -0.11
CA CYS A 16 -18.52 18.22 -0.18
C CYS A 16 -17.58 17.31 -0.98
N GLU A 17 -17.60 16.02 -0.62
CA GLU A 17 -16.88 14.94 -1.31
C GLU A 17 -17.84 13.81 -1.72
N PRO A 18 -17.50 13.01 -2.75
CA PRO A 18 -18.32 11.89 -3.16
C PRO A 18 -18.29 10.77 -2.11
N ILE A 19 -19.48 10.28 -1.79
CA ILE A 19 -19.74 9.17 -0.88
C ILE A 19 -20.30 8.00 -1.68
N GLU A 20 -19.88 6.80 -1.28
CA GLU A 20 -20.27 5.55 -1.89
C GLU A 20 -20.89 4.62 -0.84
N GLU A 21 -21.82 3.81 -1.31
CA GLU A 21 -22.29 2.64 -0.59
C GLU A 21 -21.34 1.49 -0.91
N LEU A 22 -20.70 0.97 0.12
CA LEU A 22 -19.75 -0.12 0.07
C LEU A 22 -20.39 -1.34 0.72
N VAL A 23 -20.44 -2.42 -0.03
CA VAL A 23 -20.96 -3.71 0.42
C VAL A 23 -19.82 -4.71 0.45
N ILE A 24 -19.64 -5.37 1.59
CA ILE A 24 -18.66 -6.43 1.76
C ILE A 24 -19.35 -7.67 2.33
N ASP A 25 -19.31 -8.76 1.57
CA ASP A 25 -19.63 -10.10 2.06
C ASP A 25 -18.31 -10.76 2.49
N THR A 26 -18.22 -11.22 3.74
CA THR A 26 -17.01 -11.86 4.29
C THR A 26 -17.35 -12.92 5.34
N THR A 27 -16.38 -13.65 5.88
CA THR A 27 -16.64 -14.65 6.92
C THR A 27 -16.78 -14.00 8.29
N GLU A 28 -17.54 -14.62 9.20
CA GLU A 28 -17.72 -14.11 10.57
C GLU A 28 -16.37 -13.86 11.27
N ASN A 29 -15.41 -14.77 11.07
CA ASN A 29 -14.06 -14.69 11.63
C ASN A 29 -13.23 -13.48 11.16
N THR A 30 -13.56 -12.92 10.00
CA THR A 30 -12.79 -11.80 9.40
C THR A 30 -13.59 -10.49 9.38
N SER A 31 -14.90 -10.55 9.64
CA SER A 31 -15.82 -9.41 9.71
C SER A 31 -15.29 -8.26 10.58
N GLY A 32 -14.85 -8.57 11.82
CA GLY A 32 -14.33 -7.56 12.75
C GLY A 32 -13.12 -6.79 12.20
N LYS A 33 -12.21 -7.48 11.52
CA LYS A 33 -11.02 -6.84 10.90
C LYS A 33 -11.41 -5.98 9.69
N VAL A 34 -12.39 -6.43 8.89
CA VAL A 34 -12.93 -5.65 7.76
C VAL A 34 -13.57 -4.36 8.28
N ILE A 35 -14.37 -4.45 9.34
CA ILE A 35 -15.02 -3.29 9.96
C ILE A 35 -13.99 -2.27 10.43
N GLU A 36 -12.93 -2.73 11.11
CA GLU A 36 -11.85 -1.86 11.56
C GLU A 36 -11.17 -1.13 10.39
N LEU A 37 -10.80 -1.86 9.33
CA LEU A 37 -10.18 -1.29 8.13
C LEU A 37 -11.05 -0.22 7.47
N VAL A 38 -12.36 -0.48 7.35
CA VAL A 38 -13.31 0.47 6.75
C VAL A 38 -13.49 1.71 7.64
N SER A 39 -13.58 1.51 8.96
CA SER A 39 -13.79 2.57 9.95
C SER A 39 -12.60 3.54 10.02
N GLN A 40 -11.36 3.03 9.95
CA GLN A 40 -10.14 3.86 9.88
C GLN A 40 -10.15 4.79 8.67
N ARG A 41 -10.93 4.46 7.63
CA ARG A 41 -11.08 5.24 6.40
C ARG A 41 -12.37 6.05 6.33
N LYS A 42 -12.95 6.36 7.50
CA LYS A 42 -14.20 7.14 7.65
C LYS A 42 -15.42 6.44 7.05
N GLY A 43 -15.39 5.12 6.94
CA GLY A 43 -16.59 4.34 6.63
C GLY A 43 -17.47 4.20 7.85
N GLU A 44 -18.76 4.50 7.68
CA GLU A 44 -19.81 4.36 8.67
C GLU A 44 -20.59 3.07 8.35
N MET A 45 -20.67 2.13 9.29
CA MET A 45 -21.47 0.92 9.11
C MET A 45 -22.95 1.27 9.16
N LEU A 46 -23.71 0.76 8.20
CA LEU A 46 -25.15 0.91 8.14
C LEU A 46 -25.87 -0.36 8.58
N VAL A 47 -25.44 -1.50 8.04
CA VAL A 47 -26.07 -2.81 8.24
C VAL A 47 -25.00 -3.87 8.43
N MET A 48 -25.25 -4.80 9.34
CA MET A 48 -24.50 -6.03 9.47
C MET A 48 -25.48 -7.17 9.72
N GLU A 49 -25.52 -8.14 8.83
CA GLU A 49 -26.44 -9.26 8.92
C GLU A 49 -25.79 -10.59 8.51
N PRO A 50 -26.18 -11.70 9.14
CA PRO A 50 -25.75 -13.02 8.71
C PRO A 50 -26.43 -13.40 7.39
N LYS A 51 -25.66 -13.96 6.47
CA LYS A 51 -26.08 -14.41 5.13
C LYS A 51 -25.50 -15.80 4.86
N GLY A 52 -26.15 -16.82 5.41
CA GLY A 52 -25.64 -18.19 5.40
C GLY A 52 -24.33 -18.29 6.17
N ASP A 53 -23.28 -18.83 5.54
CA ASP A 53 -21.94 -18.93 6.13
C ASP A 53 -21.13 -17.61 6.03
N MET A 54 -21.70 -16.58 5.41
CA MET A 54 -21.09 -15.26 5.27
C MET A 54 -21.80 -14.23 6.16
N THR A 55 -21.12 -13.13 6.40
CA THR A 55 -21.63 -11.91 7.02
C THR A 55 -21.69 -10.84 5.93
N HIS A 56 -22.88 -10.30 5.71
CA HIS A 56 -23.12 -9.17 4.84
C HIS A 56 -22.95 -7.87 5.62
N ILE A 57 -22.13 -6.95 5.12
CA ILE A 57 -21.85 -5.68 5.79
C ILE A 57 -21.96 -4.54 4.78
N GLU A 58 -22.85 -3.58 5.08
CA GLU A 58 -23.02 -2.37 4.30
C GLU A 58 -22.42 -1.17 5.04
N PHE A 59 -21.70 -0.34 4.28
CA PHE A 59 -21.07 0.86 4.76
C PHE A 59 -21.41 2.05 3.87
N ARG A 60 -21.42 3.23 4.47
CA ARG A 60 -21.30 4.50 3.78
C ARG A 60 -19.88 5.02 3.95
N ILE A 61 -19.16 5.23 2.86
CA ILE A 61 -17.74 5.59 2.90
C ILE A 61 -17.42 6.66 1.85
N PRO A 62 -16.54 7.64 2.13
CA PRO A 62 -16.03 8.53 1.09
C PRO A 62 -15.27 7.74 0.02
N SER A 63 -15.43 8.10 -1.26
CA SER A 63 -14.69 7.47 -2.38
C SER A 63 -13.17 7.47 -2.15
N ARG A 64 -12.68 8.50 -1.44
CA ARG A 64 -11.27 8.65 -1.08
C ARG A 64 -10.78 7.56 -0.11
N GLY A 65 -11.68 7.02 0.71
CA GLY A 65 -11.44 5.87 1.60
C GLY A 65 -11.37 4.54 0.84
N ILE A 66 -12.14 4.37 -0.24
CA ILE A 66 -12.13 3.13 -1.03
C ILE A 66 -10.78 2.92 -1.74
N MET A 67 -10.06 4.00 -2.09
CA MET A 67 -8.79 3.93 -2.83
C MET A 67 -7.74 3.08 -2.10
N GLY A 68 -7.44 1.90 -2.64
CA GLY A 68 -6.48 0.94 -2.06
C GLY A 68 -7.04 0.05 -0.94
N LEU A 69 -8.32 0.20 -0.56
CA LEU A 69 -8.98 -0.64 0.44
C LEU A 69 -9.13 -2.10 -0.03
N ARG A 70 -9.43 -2.31 -1.32
CA ARG A 70 -9.67 -3.63 -1.91
C ARG A 70 -8.55 -4.63 -1.61
N THR A 71 -7.29 -4.24 -1.81
CA THR A 71 -6.13 -5.09 -1.55
C THR A 71 -6.00 -5.43 -0.06
N GLN A 72 -6.28 -4.47 0.83
CA GLN A 72 -6.22 -4.70 2.28
C GLN A 72 -7.29 -5.68 2.74
N VAL A 73 -8.53 -5.51 2.26
CA VAL A 73 -9.64 -6.43 2.54
C VAL A 73 -9.30 -7.84 2.06
N LEU A 74 -8.92 -8.01 0.79
CA LEU A 74 -8.57 -9.32 0.23
C LEU A 74 -7.43 -10.01 1.00
N ASN A 75 -6.41 -9.26 1.44
CA ASN A 75 -5.31 -9.82 2.22
C ASN A 75 -5.77 -10.33 3.60
N VAL A 76 -6.58 -9.54 4.31
CA VAL A 76 -7.08 -9.89 5.65
C VAL A 76 -8.05 -11.06 5.60
N THR A 77 -8.81 -11.17 4.51
CA THR A 77 -9.82 -12.22 4.30
C THR A 77 -9.29 -13.38 3.48
N GLN A 78 -7.98 -13.42 3.20
CA GLN A 78 -7.34 -14.47 2.39
C GLN A 78 -8.03 -14.75 1.04
N GLY A 79 -8.60 -13.71 0.43
CA GLY A 79 -9.30 -13.79 -0.86
C GLY A 79 -10.78 -14.18 -0.79
N GLU A 80 -11.33 -14.48 0.39
CA GLU A 80 -12.72 -14.95 0.54
C GLU A 80 -13.78 -13.83 0.43
N ALA A 81 -13.39 -12.57 0.63
CA ALA A 81 -14.34 -11.47 0.65
C ALA A 81 -14.76 -11.01 -0.75
N VAL A 82 -16.05 -10.73 -0.88
CA VAL A 82 -16.63 -10.09 -2.06
C VAL A 82 -16.92 -8.64 -1.71
N MET A 83 -16.31 -7.72 -2.47
CA MET A 83 -16.44 -6.28 -2.26
C MET A 83 -17.08 -5.64 -3.49
N THR A 84 -18.16 -4.89 -3.29
CA THR A 84 -18.80 -4.06 -4.31
C THR A 84 -19.06 -2.67 -3.76
N HIS A 85 -19.06 -1.67 -4.63
CA HIS A 85 -19.38 -0.31 -4.21
C HIS A 85 -20.09 0.44 -5.33
N ARG A 86 -20.91 1.42 -4.95
CA ARG A 86 -21.60 2.31 -5.88
C ARG A 86 -21.62 3.74 -5.34
N PHE A 87 -21.48 4.70 -6.24
CA PHE A 87 -21.70 6.10 -5.91
C PHE A 87 -23.13 6.30 -5.37
N SER A 88 -23.25 7.01 -4.25
CA SER A 88 -24.52 7.32 -3.62
C SER A 88 -24.84 8.82 -3.73
N ALA A 89 -24.01 9.68 -3.14
CA ALA A 89 -24.24 11.13 -3.12
C ALA A 89 -22.96 11.94 -2.87
N TYR A 90 -23.07 13.26 -2.90
CA TYR A 90 -22.07 14.16 -2.33
C TYR A 90 -22.50 14.56 -0.92
N GLU A 91 -21.63 14.37 0.07
CA GLU A 91 -21.86 14.78 1.45
C GLU A 91 -20.75 15.72 1.94
N PRO A 92 -20.96 16.49 3.03
CA PRO A 92 -19.92 17.31 3.63
C PRO A 92 -18.64 16.52 3.91
N TRP A 93 -17.49 17.16 3.71
CA TRP A 93 -16.16 16.57 3.90
C TRP A 93 -16.02 15.85 5.25
N LYS A 94 -15.71 14.56 5.22
CA LYS A 94 -15.64 13.65 6.39
C LYS A 94 -14.31 13.75 7.16
N GLY A 95 -13.46 14.70 6.80
CA GLY A 95 -12.18 14.95 7.46
C GLY A 95 -11.00 14.26 6.78
N GLU A 96 -9.84 14.30 7.44
CA GLU A 96 -8.64 13.67 6.93
C GLU A 96 -8.71 12.14 7.07
N ILE A 97 -8.22 11.46 6.04
CA ILE A 97 -8.06 9.99 6.01
C ILE A 97 -6.56 9.74 6.10
N PRO A 98 -6.09 8.86 7.01
CA PRO A 98 -4.68 8.52 7.12
C PRO A 98 -4.11 8.10 5.77
N SER A 99 -3.03 8.75 5.34
CA SER A 99 -2.29 8.36 4.14
C SER A 99 -1.31 7.23 4.44
N ARG A 100 -0.63 6.73 3.40
CA ARG A 100 0.48 5.81 3.53
C ARG A 100 1.49 6.34 4.57
N ILE A 101 1.90 5.46 5.48
CA ILE A 101 2.85 5.77 6.56
C ILE A 101 4.29 5.66 6.07
N ASN A 102 4.52 4.98 4.95
CA ASN A 102 5.85 4.67 4.42
C ASN A 102 6.25 5.60 3.27
N GLY A 103 7.49 6.07 3.31
CA GLY A 103 8.16 6.78 2.23
C GLY A 103 8.66 5.83 1.14
N SER A 104 9.35 6.40 0.17
CA SER A 104 9.83 5.72 -1.03
C SER A 104 11.34 5.53 -1.01
N LEU A 105 11.82 4.39 -1.48
CA LEU A 105 13.23 4.20 -1.84
C LEU A 105 13.44 4.68 -3.27
N ILE A 106 14.22 5.74 -3.45
CA ILE A 106 14.40 6.44 -4.73
C ILE A 106 15.82 6.22 -5.24
N VAL A 107 15.98 5.89 -6.51
CA VAL A 107 17.28 5.63 -7.14
C VAL A 107 18.09 6.92 -7.28
N HIS A 108 19.33 6.88 -6.79
CA HIS A 108 20.30 7.97 -6.91
C HIS A 108 21.08 7.99 -8.23
N GLU A 109 21.17 6.87 -8.94
CA GLU A 109 22.01 6.73 -10.13
C GLU A 109 21.45 5.66 -11.07
N THR A 110 21.38 5.97 -12.37
CA THR A 110 20.94 5.03 -13.42
C THR A 110 21.96 3.90 -13.57
N GLY A 111 21.50 2.65 -13.66
CA GLY A 111 22.35 1.49 -13.88
C GLY A 111 21.65 0.18 -13.53
N THR A 112 22.42 -0.87 -13.28
CA THR A 112 21.89 -2.19 -12.92
C THR A 112 21.95 -2.41 -11.41
N THR A 113 20.90 -2.98 -10.81
CA THR A 113 20.86 -3.29 -9.38
C THR A 113 21.87 -4.37 -9.03
N ILE A 114 22.67 -4.11 -7.99
CA ILE A 114 23.74 -5.02 -7.53
C ILE A 114 23.33 -5.65 -6.21
N PRO A 115 23.34 -7.00 -6.06
CA PRO A 115 22.95 -7.68 -4.84
C PRO A 115 23.65 -7.13 -3.58
N TYR A 116 24.95 -6.84 -3.70
CA TYR A 116 25.76 -6.26 -2.62
C TYR A 116 25.24 -4.91 -2.11
N ALA A 117 24.75 -4.05 -3.00
CA ALA A 117 24.20 -2.75 -2.63
C ALA A 117 22.81 -2.91 -2.00
N MET A 118 21.99 -3.80 -2.58
CA MET A 118 20.63 -4.09 -2.10
C MET A 118 20.63 -4.71 -0.70
N ASP A 119 21.57 -5.61 -0.41
CA ASP A 119 21.68 -6.31 0.88
C ASP A 119 21.81 -5.35 2.08
N LYS A 120 22.63 -4.31 1.92
CA LYS A 120 22.82 -3.27 2.95
C LYS A 120 21.61 -2.35 3.12
N LEU A 121 20.72 -2.36 2.15
CA LEU A 121 19.57 -1.48 2.08
C LEU A 121 18.26 -2.23 2.41
N GLN A 122 18.28 -3.56 2.48
CA GLN A 122 17.10 -4.36 2.84
C GLN A 122 16.58 -4.06 4.25
N GLU A 123 17.47 -3.67 5.19
CA GLU A 123 17.07 -3.23 6.53
C GLU A 123 16.30 -1.89 6.51
N ARG A 124 16.42 -1.13 5.42
CA ARG A 124 15.76 0.16 5.25
C ARG A 124 14.40 0.03 4.60
N GLY A 125 14.04 -1.11 4.02
CA GLY A 125 12.77 -1.22 3.31
C GLY A 125 12.63 -2.47 2.46
N ILE A 126 11.50 -2.54 1.77
CA ILE A 126 11.14 -3.65 0.89
C ILE A 126 11.31 -3.20 -0.56
N PHE A 127 12.08 -3.94 -1.35
CA PHE A 127 12.29 -3.64 -2.77
C PHE A 127 11.14 -4.15 -3.64
N PHE A 128 10.86 -3.41 -4.72
CA PHE A 128 9.98 -3.82 -5.82
C PHE A 128 10.76 -4.41 -7.01
N VAL A 129 12.08 -4.19 -7.01
CA VAL A 129 13.00 -4.70 -8.04
C VAL A 129 13.91 -5.77 -7.43
N GLY A 130 14.25 -6.77 -8.23
CA GLY A 130 15.25 -7.77 -7.91
C GLY A 130 16.68 -7.35 -8.27
N PRO A 131 17.66 -8.21 -7.95
CA PRO A 131 19.05 -8.04 -8.40
C PRO A 131 19.19 -8.23 -9.91
N GLY A 132 20.02 -7.42 -10.56
CA GLY A 132 20.27 -7.49 -12.01
C GLY A 132 19.27 -6.74 -12.87
N GLU A 133 18.32 -6.02 -12.26
CA GLU A 133 17.34 -5.20 -12.98
C GLU A 133 17.90 -3.82 -13.34
N GLU A 134 17.50 -3.30 -14.49
CA GLU A 134 17.86 -1.94 -14.90
C GLU A 134 16.98 -0.91 -14.19
N VAL A 135 17.63 0.10 -13.63
CA VAL A 135 16.98 1.20 -12.92
C VAL A 135 17.49 2.56 -13.39
N TYR A 136 16.66 3.59 -13.26
CA TYR A 136 17.01 4.96 -13.64
C TYR A 136 16.93 5.95 -12.47
N LEU A 137 17.70 7.04 -12.56
CA LEU A 137 17.69 8.14 -11.58
C LEU A 137 16.25 8.62 -11.30
N GLY A 138 15.88 8.68 -10.01
CA GLY A 138 14.56 9.12 -9.58
C GLY A 138 13.48 8.02 -9.61
N GLN A 139 13.80 6.81 -10.09
CA GLN A 139 12.88 5.67 -10.04
C GLN A 139 12.61 5.26 -8.59
N VAL A 140 11.34 5.03 -8.24
CA VAL A 140 10.96 4.40 -6.98
C VAL A 140 11.16 2.89 -7.11
N ILE A 141 12.04 2.33 -6.29
CA ILE A 141 12.44 0.92 -6.33
C ILE A 141 12.02 0.14 -5.09
N GLY A 142 11.33 0.78 -4.15
CA GLY A 142 10.87 0.11 -2.94
C GLY A 142 10.13 1.03 -1.98
N GLU A 143 9.68 0.41 -0.89
CA GLU A 143 9.00 1.00 0.24
C GLU A 143 9.99 1.19 1.39
N HIS A 144 10.16 2.43 1.86
CA HIS A 144 11.01 2.74 3.01
C HIS A 144 10.29 2.35 4.31
N SER A 145 11.03 1.86 5.31
CA SER A 145 10.46 1.47 6.61
C SER A 145 9.98 2.66 7.44
N ARG A 146 10.35 3.89 7.06
CA ARG A 146 9.89 5.15 7.69
C ARG A 146 9.10 6.00 6.69
N ASP A 147 8.49 7.06 7.18
CA ASP A 147 7.62 7.98 6.44
C ASP A 147 8.32 8.90 5.44
N ASN A 148 9.58 9.21 5.68
CA ASN A 148 10.37 10.05 4.78
C ASN A 148 10.87 9.28 3.56
N ASP A 149 10.98 9.94 2.41
CA ASP A 149 11.65 9.38 1.25
C ASP A 149 13.16 9.24 1.50
N LEU A 150 13.76 8.19 0.92
CA LEU A 150 15.19 7.93 1.01
C LEU A 150 15.77 7.69 -0.38
N THR A 151 16.70 8.56 -0.79
CA THR A 151 17.48 8.37 -2.01
C THR A 151 18.64 7.41 -1.74
N VAL A 152 18.73 6.33 -2.51
CA VAL A 152 19.67 5.23 -2.34
C VAL A 152 20.40 4.89 -3.63
N ASN A 153 21.66 4.48 -3.52
CA ASN A 153 22.43 3.96 -4.65
C ASN A 153 22.44 2.43 -4.60
N VAL A 154 21.79 1.80 -5.57
CA VAL A 154 21.71 0.33 -5.74
C VAL A 154 22.66 -0.21 -6.80
N THR A 155 23.46 0.65 -7.45
CA THR A 155 24.41 0.31 -8.52
C THR A 155 25.84 0.17 -7.99
N LYS A 156 26.05 0.34 -6.68
CA LYS A 156 27.37 0.34 -6.07
C LYS A 156 27.99 -1.05 -6.03
N THR A 157 29.14 -1.19 -6.69
CA THR A 157 29.95 -2.41 -6.66
C THR A 157 30.70 -2.56 -5.33
N LYS A 158 31.00 -3.82 -4.97
CA LYS A 158 31.90 -4.13 -3.85
C LYS A 158 33.29 -3.62 -4.21
N LYS A 159 33.90 -2.78 -3.36
CA LYS A 159 35.33 -2.46 -3.51
C LYS A 159 36.12 -3.74 -3.28
N LEU A 160 36.80 -4.23 -4.30
CA LEU A 160 37.79 -5.30 -4.21
C LEU A 160 39.02 -4.75 -3.46
N THR A 161 38.96 -4.66 -2.15
CA THR A 161 40.19 -4.63 -1.35
C THR A 161 40.78 -6.03 -1.43
N ASN A 162 42.03 -6.14 -1.87
CA ASN A 162 42.84 -7.37 -1.92
C ASN A 162 42.97 -8.02 -0.53
N MET A 163 41.88 -8.56 -0.01
CA MET A 163 41.84 -9.31 1.23
C MET A 163 41.31 -10.70 0.87
N ARG A 164 42.26 -11.62 0.69
CA ARG A 164 42.03 -13.06 0.75
C ARG A 164 41.34 -13.35 2.08
N ALA A 165 40.01 -13.50 2.06
CA ALA A 165 39.26 -14.16 3.11
C ALA A 165 38.79 -15.49 2.54
N SER A 166 39.53 -16.52 2.93
CA SER A 166 39.16 -17.93 2.86
C SER A 166 37.70 -18.15 3.28
N GLY A 167 36.89 -18.67 2.37
CA GLY A 167 35.79 -19.59 2.72
C GLY A 167 34.43 -19.01 3.13
N SER A 168 34.07 -17.77 2.77
CA SER A 168 32.68 -17.30 2.96
C SER A 168 32.26 -16.39 1.81
N ASP A 169 31.88 -16.99 0.68
CA ASP A 169 30.88 -16.37 -0.18
C ASP A 169 29.59 -16.32 0.66
N ASP A 170 29.40 -15.22 1.40
CA ASP A 170 28.11 -14.89 1.99
C ASP A 170 27.11 -14.83 0.85
N LYS A 171 26.41 -15.95 0.65
CA LYS A 171 25.25 -16.04 -0.24
C LYS A 171 24.28 -14.99 0.25
N THR A 172 24.29 -13.86 -0.43
CA THR A 172 23.51 -12.69 -0.08
C THR A 172 22.05 -13.07 -0.23
N LYS A 173 21.37 -13.32 0.88
CA LYS A 173 19.95 -13.72 0.89
C LYS A 173 19.13 -12.45 0.84
N LEU A 174 18.75 -12.06 -0.37
CA LEU A 174 17.80 -10.97 -0.56
C LEU A 174 16.38 -11.49 -0.36
N ALA A 175 15.55 -10.73 0.35
CA ALA A 175 14.12 -10.97 0.37
C ALA A 175 13.55 -10.87 -1.06
N PRO A 176 12.58 -11.71 -1.43
CA PRO A 176 11.91 -11.59 -2.72
C PRO A 176 11.25 -10.21 -2.85
N PRO A 177 11.32 -9.58 -4.04
CA PRO A 177 10.65 -8.31 -4.27
C PRO A 177 9.13 -8.46 -4.17
N ARG A 178 8.46 -7.36 -3.79
CA ARG A 178 7.00 -7.29 -3.60
C ARG A 178 6.27 -6.88 -4.87
#